data_AF-A0A821BE32-F1
#
_entry.id   AF-A0A821BE32-F1
#
_cell.length_a   1.000
_cell.length_b   1.000
_cell.length_c   1.000
_cell.angle_alpha   90.00
_cell.angle_beta   90.00
_cell.angle_gamma   90.00
#
_symmetry.space_group_name_H-M   'P 1'
#
loop_
_entity.id
_entity.type
_entity.pdbx_description
1 polymer ?
#
loop_
_entity_poly.entity_id
_entity_poly.type
_entity_poly.pdbx_seq_one_letter_code
_entity_poly.pdbx_strand_id
1 'polypeptide(L)'
;HDNSTQFKWELHRGPSPSDETGPNRDHSTGYATGQYAFIEASYPQLPGHTARLISRTFEPKTVDCRMIFYYHMLGEDMGELNVYVRFYSNGPLVKIFGVS
;
A
#
# COMPACT_ATOMS: atom_id res chain seq x y z
N HIS A 1 6.26 4.89 -7.83
CA HIS A 1 5.07 5.70 -7.53
C HIS A 1 4.33 6.01 -8.82
N ASP A 2 3.00 6.05 -8.79
CA ASP A 2 2.21 6.71 -9.83
C ASP A 2 2.30 8.23 -9.64
N ASN A 3 2.66 8.97 -10.69
CA ASN A 3 2.81 10.42 -10.63
C ASN A 3 1.57 11.19 -11.09
N SER A 4 0.49 10.49 -11.45
CA SER A 4 -0.76 11.11 -11.92
C SER A 4 -1.66 11.64 -10.79
N THR A 5 -1.38 11.30 -9.54
CA THR A 5 -2.18 11.70 -8.36
C THR A 5 -1.35 12.52 -7.37
N GLN A 6 -2.00 13.41 -6.63
CA GLN A 6 -1.38 14.13 -5.50
C GLN A 6 -1.30 13.25 -4.25
N PHE A 7 -2.27 12.37 -4.05
CA PHE A 7 -2.24 11.36 -2.99
C PHE A 7 -1.29 10.22 -3.37
N LYS A 8 -0.25 10.02 -2.56
CA LYS A 8 0.85 9.11 -2.87
C LYS A 8 1.25 8.30 -1.64
N TRP A 9 1.70 7.08 -1.91
CA TRP A 9 2.45 6.29 -0.94
C TRP A 9 3.77 6.97 -0.62
N GLU A 10 4.16 6.93 0.65
CA GLU A 10 5.44 7.40 1.15
C GLU A 10 6.13 6.36 2.04
N LEU A 11 7.40 6.57 2.35
CA LEU A 11 8.11 5.77 3.35
C LEU A 11 7.98 6.45 4.70
N HIS A 12 7.35 5.77 5.65
CA HIS A 12 7.12 6.30 6.99
C HIS A 12 7.87 5.51 8.05
N ARG A 13 8.02 6.11 9.24
CA ARG A 13 8.62 5.52 10.45
C ARG A 13 7.79 5.92 11.66
N GLY A 14 7.67 5.02 12.62
CA GLY A 14 6.94 5.26 13.87
C GLY A 14 5.43 5.37 13.67
N PRO A 15 4.70 5.96 14.63
CA PRO A 15 3.25 6.10 14.59
C PRO A 15 2.74 6.94 13.42
N SER A 16 1.51 6.67 12.97
CA SER A 16 0.77 7.56 12.06
C SER A 16 0.57 8.96 12.67
N PRO A 17 0.51 10.02 11.85
CA PRO A 17 0.15 11.37 12.32
C PRO A 17 -1.24 11.48 12.94
N SER A 18 -2.21 10.69 12.46
CA SER A 18 -3.57 10.66 12.99
C SER A 18 -3.66 9.90 14.31
N ASP A 19 -4.54 10.38 15.20
CA ASP A 19 -4.85 9.76 16.48
C ASP A 19 -5.66 8.48 16.30
N GLU A 20 -5.55 7.56 17.27
CA GLU A 20 -6.28 6.27 17.29
C GLU A 20 -6.05 5.36 16.06
N THR A 21 -5.03 5.66 15.26
CA THR A 21 -4.59 4.82 14.14
C THR A 21 -3.21 4.20 14.42
N GLY A 22 -2.56 3.65 13.40
CA GLY A 22 -1.23 3.08 13.52
C GLY A 22 -0.63 2.70 12.17
N PRO A 23 0.40 1.85 12.14
CA PRO A 23 1.03 1.15 13.27
C PRO A 23 2.05 2.02 14.02
N ASN A 24 2.44 1.61 15.23
CA ASN A 24 3.50 2.29 16.01
C ASN A 24 4.94 1.86 15.63
N ARG A 25 5.07 0.83 14.78
CA ARG A 25 6.34 0.21 14.38
C ARG A 25 6.18 -0.55 13.07
N ASP A 26 7.29 -0.75 12.35
CA ASP A 26 7.27 -1.59 11.15
C ASP A 26 7.17 -3.08 11.50
N HIS A 27 6.64 -3.87 10.57
CA HIS A 27 6.54 -5.32 10.74
C HIS A 27 7.90 -6.03 10.61
N SER A 28 8.79 -5.53 9.76
CA SER A 28 10.03 -6.23 9.39
C SER A 28 11.04 -6.26 10.54
N THR A 29 11.21 -5.14 11.24
CA THR A 29 12.15 -5.04 12.36
C THR A 29 11.46 -5.08 13.71
N GLY A 30 10.17 -4.72 13.77
CA GLY A 30 9.43 -4.62 15.03
C GLY A 30 9.79 -3.37 15.83
N TYR A 31 10.46 -2.40 15.22
CA TYR A 31 10.86 -1.16 15.88
C TYR A 31 10.23 0.07 15.24
N ALA A 32 10.03 1.13 16.03
CA ALA A 32 9.53 2.42 15.54
C ALA A 32 10.50 3.07 14.53
N THR A 33 11.78 2.71 14.56
CA THR A 33 12.78 3.18 13.60
C THR A 33 12.76 2.44 12.27
N GLY A 34 12.05 1.31 12.17
CA GLY A 34 11.87 0.59 10.91
C GLY A 34 10.95 1.35 9.95
N GLN A 35 10.91 0.91 8.68
CA GLN A 35 10.19 1.61 7.61
C GLN A 35 9.11 0.75 6.99
N TYR A 36 8.02 1.39 6.57
CA TYR A 36 6.95 0.77 5.81
C TYR A 36 6.36 1.76 4.80
N ALA A 37 5.68 1.22 3.78
CA ALA A 37 4.92 2.03 2.83
C ALA A 37 3.64 2.51 3.51
N PHE A 38 3.38 3.81 3.45
CA PHE A 38 2.32 4.47 4.20
C PHE A 38 1.52 5.42 3.31
N ILE A 39 0.25 5.58 3.66
CA ILE A 39 -0.64 6.64 3.19
C ILE A 39 -1.40 7.16 4.40
N GLU A 40 -1.50 8.48 4.54
CA GLU A 40 -2.40 9.10 5.50
C GLU A 40 -3.81 9.14 4.89
N ALA A 41 -4.74 8.38 5.47
CA ALA A 41 -6.11 8.25 4.97
C ALA A 41 -7.04 9.34 5.51
N SER A 42 -6.69 9.95 6.65
CA SER A 42 -7.48 11.02 7.23
C SER A 42 -7.34 12.32 6.43
N TYR A 43 -8.06 13.36 6.89
CA TYR A 43 -8.07 14.68 6.25
C TYR A 43 -6.63 15.15 5.90
N PRO A 44 -6.38 15.63 4.67
CA PRO A 44 -7.35 16.11 3.68
C PRO A 44 -7.80 15.08 2.63
N GLN A 45 -7.56 13.78 2.82
CA GLN A 45 -8.06 12.79 1.88
C GLN A 45 -9.59 12.67 1.96
N LEU A 46 -10.20 12.38 0.81
CA LEU A 46 -11.65 12.23 0.66
C LEU A 46 -11.97 10.88 0.01
N PRO A 47 -13.19 10.34 0.23
CA PRO A 47 -13.64 9.12 -0.44
C PRO A 47 -13.43 9.17 -1.95
N GLY A 48 -12.81 8.13 -2.50
CA GLY A 48 -12.47 8.03 -3.92
C GLY A 48 -11.05 8.49 -4.29
N HIS A 49 -10.33 9.18 -3.39
CA HIS A 49 -8.91 9.43 -3.59
C HIS A 49 -8.14 8.09 -3.63
N THR A 50 -7.28 7.93 -4.63
CA THR A 50 -6.54 6.68 -4.85
C THR A 50 -5.05 6.96 -4.93
N ALA A 51 -4.25 6.18 -4.20
CA ALA A 51 -2.80 6.17 -4.31
C ALA A 51 -2.32 4.81 -4.84
N ARG A 52 -1.38 4.81 -5.79
CA ARG A 52 -0.90 3.57 -6.43
C ARG A 52 0.61 3.37 -6.22
N LEU A 53 0.96 2.21 -5.67
CA LEU A 53 2.32 1.70 -5.65
C LEU A 53 2.48 0.67 -6.78
N ILE A 54 3.34 0.97 -7.74
CA ILE A 54 3.55 0.14 -8.93
C ILE A 54 4.94 -0.48 -8.81
N SER A 55 5.02 -1.81 -8.85
CA SER A 55 6.28 -2.54 -8.86
C SER A 55 7.01 -2.35 -10.19
N ARG A 56 8.29 -2.72 -10.22
CA ARG A 56 8.94 -3.03 -11.50
C ARG A 56 8.23 -4.22 -12.17
N THR A 57 8.46 -4.38 -13.47
CA THR A 57 8.11 -5.62 -14.16
C THR A 57 8.94 -6.77 -13.61
N PHE A 58 8.30 -7.89 -13.29
CA PHE A 58 8.97 -9.12 -12.91
C PHE A 58 8.98 -10.07 -14.10
N GLU A 59 10.12 -10.71 -14.35
CA GLU A 59 10.23 -11.82 -15.31
C GLU A 59 10.18 -13.13 -14.51
N PRO A 60 9.02 -13.81 -14.45
CA PRO A 60 8.90 -15.03 -13.68
C PRO A 60 9.79 -16.12 -14.28
N LYS A 61 10.76 -16.61 -13.51
CA LYS A 61 11.64 -17.72 -13.90
C LYS A 61 11.00 -19.09 -13.67
N THR A 62 9.92 -19.13 -12.89
CA THR A 62 9.21 -20.33 -12.47
C THR A 62 7.70 -20.09 -12.53
N VAL A 63 6.92 -21.17 -12.66
CA VAL A 63 5.45 -21.09 -12.64
C VAL A 63 4.87 -20.76 -11.26
N ASP A 64 5.61 -21.04 -10.17
CA ASP A 64 5.19 -20.73 -8.80
C ASP A 64 5.80 -19.41 -8.31
N CYS A 65 5.24 -18.29 -8.77
CA CYS A 65 5.59 -16.96 -8.26
C CYS A 65 4.54 -16.50 -7.24
N ARG A 66 4.98 -16.23 -6.01
CA ARG A 66 4.11 -15.78 -4.91
C ARG A 66 4.48 -14.38 -4.45
N MET A 67 3.46 -13.58 -4.14
CA MET A 67 3.61 -12.30 -3.46
C MET A 67 3.08 -12.46 -2.04
N ILE A 68 3.90 -12.09 -1.06
CA ILE A 68 3.53 -12.04 0.35
C ILE A 68 3.79 -10.62 0.83
N PHE A 69 2.82 -10.05 1.52
CA PHE A 69 2.95 -8.73 2.13
C PHE A 69 2.16 -8.69 3.43
N TYR A 70 2.54 -7.77 4.30
CA TYR A 70 1.83 -7.46 5.53
C TYR A 70 1.21 -6.08 5.38
N TYR A 71 0.02 -5.89 5.95
CA TYR A 71 -0.69 -4.62 5.93
C TYR A 71 -1.21 -4.30 7.33
N HIS A 72 -1.42 -3.02 7.59
CA HIS A 72 -2.06 -2.51 8.79
C HIS A 72 -3.04 -1.42 8.36
N MET A 73 -4.32 -1.61 8.67
CA MET A 73 -5.41 -0.68 8.35
C MET A 73 -6.30 -0.62 9.59
N LEU A 74 -6.22 0.49 10.31
CA LEU A 74 -6.98 0.76 11.53
C LEU A 74 -7.32 2.25 11.53
N GLY A 75 -8.58 2.57 11.76
CA GLY A 75 -9.11 3.94 11.77
C GLY A 75 -10.47 4.03 11.09
N GLU A 76 -11.25 5.04 11.42
CA GLU A 76 -12.59 5.24 10.84
C GLU A 76 -12.55 5.69 9.38
N ASP A 77 -11.50 6.40 8.97
CA ASP A 77 -11.29 6.90 7.60
C ASP A 77 -10.69 5.85 6.65
N MET A 78 -10.53 4.59 7.10
CA MET A 78 -9.92 3.55 6.27
C MET A 78 -10.79 3.27 5.03
N GLY A 79 -10.13 3.28 3.87
CA GLY A 79 -10.71 2.83 2.61
C GLY A 79 -10.34 1.37 2.30
N GLU A 80 -10.18 1.07 1.01
CA GLU A 80 -9.80 -0.27 0.56
C GLU A 80 -8.31 -0.37 0.21
N LEU A 81 -7.71 -1.53 0.50
CA LEU A 81 -6.43 -1.93 -0.08
C LEU A 81 -6.63 -3.06 -1.09
N ASN A 82 -6.33 -2.78 -2.35
CA ASN A 82 -6.48 -3.71 -3.46
C ASN A 82 -5.11 -4.02 -4.11
N VAL A 83 -4.86 -5.29 -4.42
CA VAL A 83 -3.67 -5.71 -5.17
C VAL A 83 -4.10 -6.21 -6.55
N TYR A 84 -3.43 -5.69 -7.57
CA TYR A 84 -3.67 -6.03 -8.96
C TYR A 84 -2.41 -6.55 -9.63
N VAL A 85 -2.57 -7.46 -10.59
CA VAL A 85 -1.51 -7.93 -11.48
C VAL A 85 -1.78 -7.46 -12.89
N ARG A 86 -0.71 -7.08 -13.59
CA ARG A 86 -0.69 -6.82 -15.03
C ARG A 86 0.36 -7.74 -15.67
N PHE A 87 -0.07 -8.61 -16.58
CA PHE A 87 0.79 -9.64 -17.18
C PHE A 87 1.70 -9.14 -18.31
N TYR A 88 1.36 -8.02 -18.94
CA TYR A 88 2.14 -7.42 -20.03
C TYR A 88 1.94 -5.90 -20.07
N SER A 89 2.86 -5.16 -20.71
CA SER A 89 2.79 -3.70 -20.78
C SER A 89 1.44 -3.22 -21.34
N ASN A 90 0.82 -2.24 -20.67
CA ASN A 90 -0.53 -1.74 -20.97
C ASN A 90 -1.66 -2.77 -20.97
N GLY A 91 -1.43 -3.99 -20.48
CA GLY A 91 -2.47 -4.99 -20.27
C GLY A 91 -3.46 -4.61 -19.17
N PRO A 92 -4.61 -5.33 -19.10
CA PRO A 92 -5.61 -5.09 -18.07
C PRO A 92 -5.04 -5.36 -16.67
N LEU A 93 -5.60 -4.66 -15.68
CA LEU A 93 -5.34 -4.93 -14.26
C LEU A 93 -6.31 -6.01 -13.79
N VAL A 94 -5.79 -7.12 -13.28
CA VAL A 94 -6.56 -8.21 -12.69
C VAL A 94 -6.43 -8.12 -11.17
N LYS A 95 -7.53 -7.92 -10.44
CA LYS A 95 -7.53 -7.89 -8.97
C LYS A 95 -7.26 -9.30 -8.44
N ILE A 96 -6.26 -9.44 -7.57
CA ILE A 96 -5.88 -10.73 -6.95
C ILE A 96 -6.07 -10.75 -5.43
N PHE A 97 -6.23 -9.57 -4.81
CA PHE A 97 -6.50 -9.43 -3.38
C PHE A 97 -7.25 -8.11 -3.12
N GLY A 98 -8.08 -8.09 -2.08
CA GLY A 98 -8.72 -6.88 -1.58
C GLY A 98 -9.11 -7.02 -0.11
N VAL A 99 -8.99 -5.93 0.64
CA VAL A 99 -9.49 -5.79 2.01
C VAL A 99 -10.10 -4.39 2.16
N SER A 100 -11.16 -4.31 2.97
CA SER A 100 -11.91 -3.11 3.35
C SER A 100 -12.04 -3.08 4.86
#